data_AF-A0A7S3WBC3-F1
#
_entry.id   AF-A0A7S3WBC3-F1
#
_cell.length_a   1.000
_cell.length_b   1.000
_cell.length_c   1.000
_cell.angle_alpha   90.00
_cell.angle_beta   90.00
_cell.angle_gamma   90.00
#
_symmetry.space_group_name_H-M   'P 1'
#
loop_
_entity.id
_entity.type
_entity.pdbx_description
1 polymer ?
#
loop_
_entity_poly.entity_id
_entity_poly.type
_entity_poly.pdbx_seq_one_letter_code
_entity_poly.pdbx_strand_id
1 'polypeptide(L)'
;MAELAATGDALSQAKELLANYGLAEVAEAQRLAKEHVSKCKADGNKEGEADALKVLIDICLAKNEFDEAIQLADQAVGIYDDKSKKAKALCLLAQIHVAKGEEAEAKSVLAKARSMYTEAGDKEGEVEVLGMVAQMHLGVGDSDMALRV
;
A
#
# COMPACT_ATOMS: atom_id res chain seq x y z
N MET A 1 -3.90 -30.45 1.40
CA MET A 1 -2.72 -29.79 2.01
C MET A 1 -1.66 -29.34 1.01
N ALA A 2 -1.68 -29.77 -0.27
CA ALA A 2 -0.70 -29.31 -1.28
C ALA A 2 -1.00 -27.91 -1.86
N GLU A 3 -2.23 -27.41 -1.76
CA GLU A 3 -2.65 -26.15 -2.39
C GLU A 3 -2.20 -24.88 -1.66
N LEU A 4 -1.89 -24.95 -0.36
CA LEU A 4 -1.40 -23.80 0.42
C LEU A 4 0.08 -23.48 0.12
N ALA A 5 0.86 -24.47 -0.30
CA ALA A 5 2.26 -24.29 -0.66
C ALA A 5 2.42 -23.61 -2.04
N ALA A 6 1.54 -23.93 -2.98
CA ALA A 6 1.53 -23.33 -4.32
C ALA A 6 1.06 -21.86 -4.33
N THR A 7 0.31 -21.42 -3.32
CA THR A 7 -0.20 -20.04 -3.26
C THR A 7 0.81 -19.05 -2.70
N GLY A 8 1.64 -19.46 -1.72
CA GLY A 8 2.78 -18.67 -1.27
C GLY A 8 3.80 -18.48 -2.40
N ASP A 9 3.92 -19.49 -3.27
CA ASP A 9 4.78 -19.47 -4.45
C ASP A 9 4.31 -18.43 -5.49
N ALA A 10 3.02 -18.35 -5.82
CA ALA A 10 2.50 -17.38 -6.80
C ALA A 10 2.66 -15.91 -6.37
N LEU A 11 2.41 -15.57 -5.09
CA LEU A 11 2.62 -14.21 -4.60
C LEU A 11 4.12 -13.88 -4.48
N SER A 12 4.95 -14.87 -4.15
CA SER A 12 6.42 -14.72 -4.13
C SER A 12 6.96 -14.48 -5.54
N GLN A 13 6.47 -15.23 -6.53
CA GLN A 13 6.78 -15.02 -7.95
C GLN A 13 6.34 -13.64 -8.42
N ALA A 14 5.14 -13.17 -8.05
CA ALA A 14 4.71 -11.81 -8.40
C ALA A 14 5.65 -10.74 -7.81
N LYS A 15 6.13 -10.92 -6.58
CA LYS A 15 7.10 -10.02 -5.94
C LYS A 15 8.49 -10.08 -6.61
N GLU A 16 8.92 -11.26 -7.01
CA GLU A 16 10.21 -11.46 -7.70
C GLU A 16 10.19 -10.86 -9.12
N LEU A 17 9.10 -11.08 -9.86
CA LEU A 17 8.86 -10.46 -11.17
C LEU A 17 8.76 -8.94 -11.06
N LEU A 18 8.22 -8.41 -9.96
CA LEU A 18 8.22 -6.96 -9.70
C LEU A 18 9.63 -6.42 -9.40
N ALA A 19 10.50 -7.22 -8.79
CA ALA A 19 11.88 -6.84 -8.52
C ALA A 19 12.76 -6.82 -9.78
N ASN A 20 12.44 -7.65 -10.78
CA ASN A 20 13.12 -7.73 -12.07
C ASN A 20 12.27 -7.05 -13.16
N TYR A 21 12.43 -5.75 -13.35
CA TYR A 21 11.61 -4.89 -14.23
C TYR A 21 11.71 -5.22 -15.75
N GLY A 22 10.95 -6.20 -16.23
CA GLY A 22 10.58 -6.36 -17.64
C GLY A 22 9.09 -6.14 -17.87
N LEU A 23 8.69 -5.43 -18.93
CA LEU A 23 7.28 -5.11 -19.22
C LEU A 23 6.37 -6.34 -19.36
N ALA A 24 6.91 -7.48 -19.82
CA ALA A 24 6.17 -8.75 -19.90
C ALA A 24 5.95 -9.38 -18.51
N GLU A 25 6.91 -9.19 -17.59
CA GLU A 25 6.92 -9.78 -16.25
C GLU A 25 5.93 -9.06 -15.32
N VAL A 26 5.71 -7.76 -15.55
CA VAL A 26 4.71 -6.95 -14.79
C VAL A 26 3.28 -7.40 -15.07
N ALA A 27 2.95 -7.79 -16.31
CA ALA A 27 1.61 -8.26 -16.65
C ALA A 27 1.29 -9.61 -15.99
N GLU A 28 2.28 -10.50 -15.93
CA GLU A 28 2.16 -11.78 -15.24
C GLU A 28 2.07 -11.61 -13.73
N ALA A 29 2.90 -10.75 -13.13
CA ALA A 29 2.82 -10.40 -11.72
C ALA A 29 1.43 -9.85 -11.34
N GLN A 30 0.86 -8.96 -12.17
CA GLN A 30 -0.48 -8.42 -11.94
C GLN A 30 -1.56 -9.51 -12.02
N ARG A 31 -1.44 -10.45 -12.97
CA ARG A 31 -2.37 -11.59 -13.08
C ARG A 31 -2.31 -12.48 -11.84
N LEU A 32 -1.11 -12.88 -11.42
CA LEU A 32 -0.91 -13.74 -10.25
C LEU A 32 -1.43 -13.08 -8.96
N ALA A 33 -1.18 -11.78 -8.78
CA ALA A 33 -1.68 -11.05 -7.62
C ALA A 33 -3.22 -10.95 -7.62
N LYS A 34 -3.88 -10.70 -8.76
CA LYS A 34 -5.36 -10.69 -8.88
C LYS A 34 -5.98 -12.06 -8.57
N GLU A 35 -5.34 -13.14 -9.02
CA GLU A 35 -5.76 -14.51 -8.70
C GLU A 35 -5.63 -14.78 -7.19
N HIS A 36 -4.53 -14.35 -6.58
CA HIS A 36 -4.30 -14.49 -5.15
C HIS A 36 -5.33 -13.73 -4.31
N VAL A 37 -5.68 -12.48 -4.68
CA VAL A 37 -6.77 -11.72 -4.05
C VAL A 37 -8.07 -12.52 -4.07
N SER A 38 -8.44 -13.05 -5.25
CA SER A 38 -9.70 -13.79 -5.41
C SER A 38 -9.76 -15.05 -4.55
N LYS A 39 -8.64 -15.78 -4.45
CA LYS A 39 -8.54 -16.98 -3.63
C LYS A 39 -8.55 -16.65 -2.14
N CYS A 40 -7.74 -15.70 -1.69
CA CYS A 40 -7.73 -15.27 -0.30
C CYS A 40 -9.10 -14.77 0.16
N LYS A 41 -9.83 -14.06 -0.70
CA LYS A 41 -11.19 -13.62 -0.44
C LYS A 41 -12.16 -14.81 -0.30
N ALA A 42 -12.06 -15.81 -1.17
CA ALA A 42 -12.88 -17.03 -1.08
C ALA A 42 -12.57 -17.85 0.19
N ASP A 43 -11.31 -17.88 0.60
CA ASP A 43 -10.83 -18.60 1.79
C ASP A 43 -11.04 -17.81 3.10
N GLY A 44 -11.48 -16.54 3.03
CA GLY A 44 -11.59 -15.64 4.18
C GLY A 44 -10.24 -15.21 4.77
N ASN A 45 -9.14 -15.39 4.03
CA ASN A 45 -7.80 -15.00 4.43
C ASN A 45 -7.55 -13.50 4.19
N LYS A 46 -7.97 -12.68 5.18
CA LYS A 46 -7.83 -11.22 5.14
C LYS A 46 -6.38 -10.73 4.97
N GLU A 47 -5.42 -11.37 5.64
CA GLU A 47 -4.01 -10.97 5.54
C GLU A 47 -3.46 -11.23 4.13
N GLY A 48 -3.73 -12.42 3.58
CA GLY A 48 -3.29 -12.76 2.24
C GLY A 48 -3.94 -11.89 1.16
N GLU A 49 -5.21 -11.52 1.34
CA GLU A 49 -5.91 -10.59 0.45
C GLU A 49 -5.24 -9.21 0.44
N ALA A 50 -4.97 -8.65 1.61
CA ALA A 50 -4.32 -7.35 1.75
C ALA A 50 -2.86 -7.35 1.24
N ASP A 51 -2.11 -8.43 1.47
CA ASP A 51 -0.75 -8.57 0.96
C ASP A 51 -0.71 -8.60 -0.58
N ALA A 52 -1.68 -9.28 -1.21
CA ALA A 52 -1.80 -9.30 -2.66
C ALA A 52 -2.29 -7.96 -3.23
N LEU A 53 -3.20 -7.26 -2.54
CA LEU A 53 -3.57 -5.89 -2.91
C LEU A 53 -2.38 -4.94 -2.86
N LYS A 54 -1.49 -5.07 -1.86
CA LYS A 54 -0.25 -4.27 -1.80
C LYS A 54 0.62 -4.47 -3.04
N VAL A 55 0.80 -5.71 -3.51
CA VAL A 55 1.55 -5.98 -4.74
C VAL A 55 0.90 -5.32 -5.95
N LEU A 56 -0.43 -5.35 -6.04
CA LEU A 56 -1.14 -4.66 -7.13
C LEU A 56 -0.97 -3.13 -7.06
N ILE A 57 -0.99 -2.57 -5.85
CA ILE A 57 -0.72 -1.13 -5.63
C ILE A 57 0.69 -0.77 -6.10
N ASP A 58 1.70 -1.54 -5.72
CA ASP A 58 3.10 -1.30 -6.12
C ASP A 58 3.24 -1.35 -7.66
N ILE A 59 2.54 -2.28 -8.32
CA ILE A 59 2.47 -2.37 -9.79
C ILE A 59 1.80 -1.12 -10.40
N CYS A 60 0.66 -0.68 -9.85
CA CYS A 60 -0.04 0.51 -10.34
C CYS A 60 0.83 1.77 -10.16
N LEU A 61 1.52 1.91 -9.02
CA LEU A 61 2.45 3.01 -8.78
C LEU A 61 3.60 3.02 -9.78
N ALA A 62 4.19 1.86 -10.08
CA ALA A 62 5.22 1.72 -11.11
C ALA A 62 4.75 2.17 -12.50
N LYS A 63 3.46 2.01 -12.78
CA LYS A 63 2.81 2.43 -14.04
C LYS A 63 2.23 3.84 -14.01
N ASN A 64 2.32 4.56 -12.88
CA ASN A 64 1.64 5.83 -12.64
C ASN A 64 0.10 5.76 -12.74
N GLU A 65 -0.47 4.58 -12.48
CA GLU A 65 -1.92 4.32 -12.44
C GLU A 65 -2.48 4.65 -11.05
N PHE A 66 -2.35 5.92 -10.63
CA PHE A 66 -2.62 6.32 -9.24
C PHE A 66 -4.08 6.11 -8.81
N ASP A 67 -5.05 6.33 -9.70
CA ASP A 67 -6.47 6.17 -9.35
C ASP A 67 -6.83 4.69 -9.10
N GLU A 68 -6.23 3.75 -9.85
CA GLU A 68 -6.39 2.31 -9.57
C GLU A 68 -5.70 1.93 -8.25
N ALA A 69 -4.51 2.49 -7.98
CA ALA A 69 -3.82 2.29 -6.70
C ALA A 69 -4.66 2.78 -5.50
N ILE A 70 -5.32 3.94 -5.61
CA ILE A 70 -6.21 4.47 -4.57
C ILE A 70 -7.38 3.51 -4.32
N GLN A 71 -8.03 3.01 -5.39
CA GLN A 71 -9.13 2.06 -5.24
C GLN A 71 -8.70 0.77 -4.53
N LEU A 72 -7.52 0.24 -4.88
CA LEU A 72 -6.96 -0.95 -4.24
C LEU A 72 -6.60 -0.70 -2.77
N ALA A 73 -6.07 0.48 -2.44
CA ALA A 73 -5.76 0.85 -1.06
C ALA A 73 -7.03 1.01 -0.21
N ASP A 74 -8.09 1.62 -0.75
CA ASP A 74 -9.39 1.70 -0.10
C ASP A 74 -9.99 0.32 0.15
N GLN A 75 -9.84 -0.61 -0.80
CA GLN A 75 -10.21 -2.02 -0.60
C GLN A 75 -9.42 -2.63 0.57
N ALA A 76 -8.10 -2.41 0.63
CA ALA A 76 -7.27 -2.91 1.72
C ALA A 76 -7.67 -2.34 3.10
N VAL A 77 -8.06 -1.06 3.17
CA VAL A 77 -8.61 -0.44 4.38
C VAL A 77 -9.92 -1.14 4.81
N GLY A 78 -10.76 -1.52 3.85
CA GLY A 78 -12.04 -2.19 4.09
C GLY A 78 -11.94 -3.66 4.55
N ILE A 79 -10.81 -4.32 4.32
CA ILE A 79 -10.60 -5.74 4.70
C ILE A 79 -10.53 -5.92 6.21
N TYR A 80 -9.78 -5.04 6.87
CA TYR A 80 -9.47 -5.18 8.28
C TYR A 80 -10.62 -4.69 9.15
N ASP A 81 -10.81 -5.31 10.32
CA ASP A 81 -11.67 -4.78 11.38
C ASP A 81 -10.84 -4.10 12.47
N ASP A 82 -9.60 -4.57 12.65
CA ASP A 82 -8.63 -4.07 13.60
C ASP A 82 -8.15 -2.65 13.27
N LYS A 83 -8.07 -1.79 14.28
CA LYS A 83 -7.72 -0.37 14.11
C LYS A 83 -6.28 -0.18 13.65
N SER A 84 -5.31 -0.93 14.21
CA SER A 84 -3.90 -0.83 13.80
C SER A 84 -3.71 -1.29 12.35
N LYS A 85 -4.38 -2.36 11.94
CA LYS A 85 -4.31 -2.83 10.55
C LYS A 85 -4.98 -1.87 9.57
N LYS A 86 -6.14 -1.29 9.93
CA LYS A 86 -6.76 -0.20 9.14
C LYS A 86 -5.83 1.00 9.02
N ALA A 87 -5.21 1.42 10.13
CA ALA A 87 -4.26 2.53 10.15
C ALA A 87 -3.07 2.27 9.21
N LYS A 88 -2.53 1.05 9.21
CA LYS A 88 -1.45 0.64 8.30
C LYS A 88 -1.86 0.73 6.83
N ALA A 89 -3.09 0.30 6.49
CA ALA A 89 -3.62 0.44 5.13
C ALA A 89 -3.84 1.92 4.75
N LEU A 90 -4.24 2.77 5.70
CA LEU A 90 -4.33 4.22 5.48
C LEU A 90 -2.93 4.84 5.24
N CYS A 91 -1.87 4.37 5.90
CA CYS A 91 -0.51 4.79 5.59
C CYS A 91 -0.15 4.50 4.13
N LEU A 92 -0.53 3.34 3.59
CA LEU A 92 -0.33 2.99 2.18
C LEU A 92 -1.11 3.95 1.25
N LEU A 93 -2.37 4.24 1.57
CA LEU A 93 -3.17 5.23 0.83
C LEU A 93 -2.51 6.61 0.82
N ALA A 94 -1.95 7.05 1.95
CA ALA A 94 -1.23 8.31 2.02
C ALA A 94 0.03 8.33 1.14
N GLN A 95 0.77 7.22 1.04
CA GLN A 95 1.92 7.12 0.13
C GLN A 95 1.51 7.29 -1.34
N ILE A 96 0.36 6.73 -1.72
CA ILE A 96 -0.18 6.88 -3.08
C ILE A 96 -0.52 8.35 -3.35
N HIS A 97 -1.19 9.03 -2.42
CA HIS A 97 -1.48 10.47 -2.55
C HIS A 97 -0.20 11.31 -2.65
N VAL A 98 0.84 10.99 -1.87
CA VAL A 98 2.16 11.65 -2.00
C VAL A 98 2.75 11.43 -3.39
N ALA A 99 2.75 10.18 -3.89
CA ALA A 99 3.26 9.86 -5.21
C ALA A 99 2.49 10.56 -6.35
N LYS A 100 1.19 10.81 -6.14
CA LYS A 100 0.33 11.57 -7.06
C LYS A 100 0.48 13.11 -6.92
N GLY A 101 1.17 13.60 -5.88
CA GLY A 101 1.32 15.04 -5.58
C GLY A 101 0.17 15.66 -4.80
N GLU A 102 -0.74 14.85 -4.25
CA GLU A 102 -1.91 15.24 -3.47
C GLU A 102 -1.56 15.33 -1.97
N GLU A 103 -0.71 16.29 -1.61
CA GLU A 103 -0.18 16.39 -0.24
C GLU A 103 -1.25 16.66 0.82
N ALA A 104 -2.29 17.43 0.49
CA ALA A 104 -3.34 17.79 1.42
C ALA A 104 -4.15 16.54 1.81
N GLU A 105 -4.46 15.70 0.82
CA GLU A 105 -5.11 14.41 0.94
C GLU A 105 -4.25 13.46 1.77
N ALA A 106 -2.96 13.33 1.43
CA ALA A 106 -2.01 12.51 2.19
C ALA A 106 -1.96 12.91 3.68
N LYS A 107 -1.88 14.21 4.00
CA LYS A 107 -1.90 14.71 5.39
C LYS A 107 -3.22 14.36 6.10
N SER A 108 -4.35 14.50 5.41
CA SER A 108 -5.67 14.14 5.95
C SER A 108 -5.75 12.64 6.28
N VAL A 109 -5.27 11.79 5.38
CA VAL A 109 -5.25 10.33 5.56
C VAL A 109 -4.32 9.93 6.69
N LEU A 110 -3.11 10.50 6.77
CA LEU A 110 -2.17 10.24 7.87
C LEU A 110 -2.70 10.68 9.23
N ALA A 111 -3.45 11.79 9.30
CA ALA A 111 -4.11 12.22 10.53
C ALA A 111 -5.13 11.17 11.03
N LYS A 112 -5.90 10.56 10.11
CA LYS A 112 -6.81 9.46 10.43
C LYS A 112 -6.05 8.22 10.91
N ALA A 113 -5.00 7.81 10.19
CA ALA A 113 -4.15 6.68 10.57
C ALA A 113 -3.58 6.84 11.98
N ARG A 114 -3.04 8.03 12.29
CA ARG A 114 -2.52 8.35 13.63
C ARG A 114 -3.59 8.25 14.72
N SER A 115 -4.80 8.79 14.49
CA SER A 115 -5.91 8.65 15.45
C SER A 115 -6.21 7.18 15.73
N MET A 116 -6.25 6.35 14.70
CA MET A 116 -6.54 4.92 14.85
C MET A 116 -5.44 4.19 15.61
N TYR A 117 -4.16 4.47 15.34
CA TYR A 117 -3.05 3.91 16.12
C TYR A 117 -3.09 4.35 17.58
N THR A 118 -3.38 5.63 17.85
CA THR A 118 -3.55 6.13 19.22
C THR A 118 -4.72 5.46 19.94
N GLU A 119 -5.86 5.28 19.28
CA GLU A 119 -7.00 4.56 19.84
C GLU A 119 -6.72 3.07 20.06
N ALA A 120 -5.83 2.48 19.28
CA ALA A 120 -5.37 1.10 19.45
C ALA A 120 -4.27 0.95 20.51
N GLY A 121 -3.68 2.06 20.98
CA GLY A 121 -2.53 2.05 21.88
C GLY A 121 -1.21 1.64 21.20
N ASP A 122 -1.17 1.67 19.87
CA ASP A 122 -0.05 1.22 19.04
C ASP A 122 0.96 2.35 18.83
N LYS A 123 2.01 2.34 19.66
CA LYS A 123 3.05 3.37 19.64
C LYS A 123 4.03 3.24 18.48
N GLU A 124 4.22 2.04 17.95
CA GLU A 124 5.07 1.84 16.77
C GLU A 124 4.41 2.43 15.53
N GLY A 125 3.11 2.19 15.35
CA GLY A 125 2.32 2.79 14.27
C GLY A 125 2.24 4.32 14.34
N GLU A 126 2.14 4.89 15.55
CA GLU A 126 2.22 6.35 15.74
C GLU A 126 3.56 6.93 15.23
N VAL A 127 4.67 6.24 15.53
CA VAL A 127 6.02 6.66 15.08
C VAL A 127 6.15 6.54 13.57
N GLU A 128 5.61 5.48 12.97
CA GLU A 128 5.59 5.31 11.51
C GLU A 128 4.92 6.50 10.83
N VAL A 129 3.72 6.90 11.29
CA VAL A 129 3.00 8.05 10.73
C VAL A 129 3.79 9.35 10.88
N LEU A 130 4.43 9.57 12.03
CA LEU A 130 5.27 10.77 12.23
C LEU A 130 6.46 10.81 11.28
N GLY A 131 7.09 9.65 11.02
CA GLY A 131 8.17 9.54 10.03
C GLY A 131 7.72 9.94 8.62
N MET A 132 6.53 9.48 8.22
CA MET A 132 5.96 9.81 6.91
C MET A 132 5.64 11.31 6.78
N VAL A 133 5.04 11.90 7.81
CA VAL A 133 4.78 13.36 7.85
C VAL A 133 6.09 14.15 7.76
N ALA A 134 7.13 13.73 8.48
CA ALA A 134 8.43 14.38 8.41
C ALA A 134 9.05 14.30 7.01
N GLN A 135 8.99 13.14 6.35
CA GLN A 135 9.47 12.96 4.98
C GLN A 135 8.74 13.87 3.99
N MET A 136 7.42 14.00 4.11
CA MET A 136 6.64 14.93 3.30
C MET A 136 7.10 16.38 3.48
N HIS A 137 7.32 16.82 4.73
CA HIS A 137 7.80 18.17 5.00
C HIS A 137 9.22 18.43 4.48
N LEU A 138 10.11 17.44 4.54
CA LEU A 138 11.47 17.57 4.01
C LEU A 138 11.47 17.64 2.47
N GLY A 139 10.63 16.84 1.79
CA GLY A 139 10.47 16.92 0.34
C GLY A 139 9.88 18.26 -0.14
N VAL A 140 8.98 18.85 0.65
CA VAL A 140 8.48 20.22 0.42
C VAL A 140 9.57 21.26 0.65
N GLY A 141 10.40 21.08 1.68
CA GLY A 141 11.51 21.99 1.99
C GLY A 141 12.56 22.07 0.87
N ASP A 142 12.83 20.95 0.19
CA ASP A 142 13.71 20.93 -0.98
C ASP A 142 13.05 21.56 -2.22
N SER A 143 11.73 21.43 -2.37
CA SER A 143 10.96 22.02 -3.47
C SER A 143 10.82 23.55 -3.33
N ASP A 144 10.66 24.07 -2.11
CA ASP A 144 10.62 25.51 -1.81
C ASP A 144 12.01 26.17 -1.97
N MET A 145 13.10 25.43 -1.76
CA MET A 145 14.45 25.93 -2.07
C MET A 145 14.73 25.95 -3.58
N ALA A 146 14.14 25.05 -4.38
CA ALA A 146 14.30 25.03 -5.82
C ALA A 146 13.59 26.19 -6.56
N LEU A 147 12.59 26.83 -5.94
CA LEU A 147 11.83 27.96 -6.52
C LEU A 147 12.38 29.35 -6.14
N ARG A 148 13.56 29.43 -5.52
CA ARG A 148 14.16 30.70 -5.04
C ARG A 148 15.52 31.07 -5.65
N VAL A 149 15.89 30.54 -6.82
CA VAL A 149 17.12 30.95 -7.53
C VAL A 149 16.85 31.26 -8.99
#